data_AF-A0A7W1QRD3-F1
#
_entry.id   AF-A0A7W1QRD3-F1
#
_cell.length_a   1.000
_cell.length_b   1.000
_cell.length_c   1.000
_cell.angle_alpha   90.00
_cell.angle_beta   90.00
_cell.angle_gamma   90.00
#
_symmetry.space_group_name_H-M   'P 1'
#
loop_
_entity.id
_entity.type
_entity.pdbx_description
1 polymer ?
#
loop_
_entity_poly.entity_id
_entity_poly.type
_entity_poly.pdbx_seq_one_letter_code
_entity_poly.pdbx_strand_id
1 'polypeptide(L)'
;MKAELADYILCLSESLAHTKQANDRPLYETYLADAAILLAVLERDADVGEVKQMAHNHERLLSNTWLVGEEHKIIFAAGDRFKGLLE
;
A
#
# COMPACT_ATOMS: atom_id res chain seq x y z
N MET A 1 0.38 2.63 -13.43
CA MET A 1 -0.27 3.03 -12.17
C MET A 1 -1.14 1.92 -11.61
N LYS A 2 -2.22 1.51 -12.28
CA LYS A 2 -3.10 0.40 -11.83
C LYS A 2 -2.36 -0.92 -11.59
N ALA A 3 -1.49 -1.33 -12.52
CA ALA A 3 -0.68 -2.55 -12.38
C ALA A 3 0.26 -2.49 -11.17
N GLU A 4 1.04 -1.41 -11.01
CA GLU A 4 1.93 -1.25 -9.85
C GLU A 4 1.17 -1.24 -8.51
N LEU A 5 -0.02 -0.61 -8.47
CA LEU A 5 -0.85 -0.64 -7.26
C LEU A 5 -1.40 -2.04 -6.96
N ALA A 6 -1.78 -2.79 -8.00
CA ALA A 6 -2.19 -4.19 -7.84
C ALA A 6 -1.04 -5.06 -7.31
N ASP A 7 0.17 -4.89 -7.85
CA ASP A 7 1.38 -5.58 -7.37
C ASP A 7 1.67 -5.24 -5.90
N TYR A 8 1.52 -3.97 -5.53
CA TYR A 8 1.66 -3.52 -4.15
C TYR A 8 0.63 -4.20 -3.21
N ILE A 9 -0.64 -4.28 -3.62
CA ILE A 9 -1.70 -4.97 -2.87
C ILE A 9 -1.37 -6.46 -2.70
N LEU A 10 -0.83 -7.11 -3.74
CA LEU A 10 -0.40 -8.51 -3.66
C LEU A 10 0.74 -8.68 -2.66
N CYS A 11 1.76 -7.81 -2.67
CA CYS A 11 2.84 -7.83 -1.67
C CYS A 11 2.33 -7.66 -0.24
N LEU A 12 1.34 -6.78 -0.02
CA LEU A 12 0.69 -6.62 1.29
C LEU A 12 -0.06 -7.90 1.71
N SER A 13 -0.79 -8.52 0.77
CA SER A 13 -1.54 -9.75 1.02
C SER A 13 -0.62 -10.92 1.40
N GLU A 14 0.47 -11.10 0.65
CA GLU A 14 1.48 -12.11 0.95
C GLU A 14 2.12 -11.86 2.33
N SER A 15 2.46 -10.61 2.64
CA SER A 15 3.05 -10.25 3.92
C SER A 15 2.10 -10.50 5.09
N LEU A 16 0.80 -10.22 4.92
CA LEU A 16 -0.24 -10.56 5.90
C LEU A 16 -0.35 -12.08 6.11
N ALA A 17 -0.30 -12.86 5.03
CA ALA A 17 -0.41 -14.31 5.09
C ALA A 17 0.81 -14.96 5.78
N HIS A 18 2.00 -14.39 5.59
CA HIS A 18 3.25 -14.96 6.07
C HIS A 18 3.83 -14.32 7.33
N THR A 19 3.28 -13.20 7.80
CA THR A 19 3.78 -12.57 9.03
C THR A 19 3.57 -13.49 10.23
N LYS A 20 4.65 -13.65 11.00
CA LYS A 20 4.68 -14.37 12.27
C LYS A 20 4.45 -13.43 13.46
N GLN A 21 4.42 -12.11 13.22
CA GLN A 21 4.23 -11.10 14.24
C GLN A 21 2.74 -10.76 14.34
N ALA A 22 2.10 -11.14 15.45
CA ALA A 22 0.66 -10.90 15.64
C ALA A 22 0.29 -9.41 15.63
N ASN A 23 1.21 -8.54 16.07
CA ASN A 23 1.03 -7.09 16.12
C ASN A 23 1.08 -6.43 14.73
N ASP A 24 1.68 -7.09 13.74
CA ASP A 24 1.80 -6.55 12.38
C ASP A 24 0.56 -6.84 11.54
N ARG A 25 -0.20 -7.90 11.86
CA ARG A 25 -1.39 -8.29 11.09
C ARG A 25 -2.42 -7.17 10.96
N PRO A 26 -2.84 -6.48 12.05
CA PRO A 26 -3.80 -5.38 11.94
C PRO A 26 -3.28 -4.22 11.08
N LEU A 27 -1.96 -4.01 11.05
CA LEU A 27 -1.33 -2.99 10.21
C LEU A 27 -1.47 -3.35 8.74
N TYR A 28 -1.14 -4.60 8.37
CA TYR A 28 -1.31 -5.07 7.00
C TYR A 28 -2.76 -5.08 6.54
N GLU A 29 -3.69 -5.49 7.39
CA GLU A 29 -5.13 -5.44 7.08
C GLU A 29 -5.57 -4.01 6.79
N THR A 30 -5.10 -3.04 7.59
CA THR A 30 -5.38 -1.62 7.39
C THR A 30 -4.81 -1.13 6.06
N TYR A 31 -3.56 -1.48 5.74
CA TYR A 31 -2.94 -1.08 4.47
C TYR A 31 -3.59 -1.72 3.26
N LEU A 32 -3.94 -2.99 3.36
CA LEU A 32 -4.57 -3.71 2.28
C LEU A 32 -5.97 -3.13 1.99
N ALA A 33 -6.73 -2.79 3.04
CA ALA A 33 -8.02 -2.12 2.89
C ALA A 33 -7.87 -0.75 2.20
N ASP A 34 -6.94 0.08 2.65
CA ASP A 34 -6.73 1.42 2.10
C ASP A 34 -6.22 1.38 0.65
N ALA A 35 -5.25 0.52 0.35
CA ALA A 35 -4.73 0.32 -1.01
C ALA A 35 -5.79 -0.23 -1.98
N ALA A 36 -6.66 -1.15 -1.51
CA ALA A 36 -7.77 -1.65 -2.32
C ALA A 36 -8.80 -0.55 -2.64
N ILE A 37 -9.07 0.36 -1.71
CA ILE A 37 -9.92 1.53 -1.96
C ILE A 37 -9.28 2.44 -3.02
N LEU A 38 -7.97 2.71 -2.91
CA LEU A 38 -7.23 3.46 -3.93
C LEU A 38 -7.35 2.84 -5.32
N LEU A 39 -7.25 1.51 -5.42
CA LEU A 39 -7.41 0.80 -6.68
C LEU A 39 -8.84 0.96 -7.22
N ALA A 40 -9.85 0.82 -6.36
CA ALA A 40 -11.25 1.01 -6.75
C ALA A 40 -11.53 2.43 -7.26
N VAL A 41 -10.94 3.45 -6.63
CA VAL A 41 -11.04 4.85 -7.06
C VAL A 41 -10.38 5.04 -8.42
N LEU A 42 -9.19 4.46 -8.62
CA LEU A 42 -8.49 4.46 -9.91
C LEU A 42 -9.26 3.75 -11.03
N GLU A 43 -9.98 2.68 -10.72
CA GLU A 43 -10.83 1.98 -11.70
C GLU A 43 -12.06 2.79 -12.13
N ARG A 44 -12.47 3.79 -11.32
CA ARG A 44 -13.62 4.65 -11.62
C ARG A 44 -13.26 5.94 -12.36
N ASP A 45 -12.06 6.00 -12.95
CA ASP A 45 -11.52 7.18 -13.65
C ASP A 45 -11.57 8.45 -12.78
N ALA A 46 -11.28 8.30 -11.49
CA ALA A 46 -11.21 9.42 -10.56
C ALA A 46 -10.12 10.44 -10.96
N ASP A 47 -10.29 11.67 -10.49
CA ASP A 47 -9.32 12.74 -10.73
C ASP A 47 -7.94 12.36 -10.19
N VAL A 48 -6.90 12.68 -10.97
CA VAL A 48 -5.51 12.35 -10.60
C VAL A 48 -5.11 13.05 -9.30
N GLY A 49 -5.64 14.25 -9.02
CA GLY A 49 -5.41 14.97 -7.77
C GLY A 49 -5.99 14.25 -6.56
N GLU A 50 -7.20 13.68 -6.70
CA GLU A 50 -7.83 12.84 -5.66
C GLU A 50 -6.98 11.59 -5.38
N VAL A 51 -6.53 10.90 -6.44
CA VAL A 51 -5.67 9.72 -6.30
C VAL A 51 -4.33 10.07 -5.63
N LYS A 52 -3.70 11.18 -6.03
CA LYS A 52 -2.44 11.65 -5.40
C LYS A 52 -2.64 11.93 -3.91
N GLN A 53 -3.75 12.60 -3.55
CA GLN A 53 -4.04 12.90 -2.14
C GLN A 53 -4.29 11.63 -1.32
N MET A 54 -5.01 10.65 -1.87
CA MET A 54 -5.23 9.37 -1.21
C MET A 54 -3.92 8.59 -1.05
N ALA A 55 -3.09 8.56 -2.08
CA ALA A 55 -1.79 7.89 -2.03
C ALA A 55 -0.86 8.53 -0.99
N HIS A 56 -0.89 9.86 -0.86
CA HIS A 56 -0.15 10.57 0.18
C HIS A 56 -0.66 10.21 1.58
N ASN A 57 -1.99 10.10 1.77
CA ASN A 57 -2.56 9.67 3.04
C ASN A 57 -2.17 8.22 3.38
N HIS A 58 -2.17 7.33 2.39
CA HIS A 58 -1.70 5.96 2.51
C HIS A 58 -0.23 5.89 2.95
N GLU A 59 0.64 6.69 2.34
CA GLU A 59 2.05 6.78 2.71
C GLU A 59 2.25 7.27 4.14
N ARG A 60 1.47 8.26 4.58
CA ARG A 60 1.50 8.72 5.97
C ARG A 60 1.07 7.62 6.93
N LEU A 61 0.09 6.81 6.58
CA LEU A 61 -0.32 5.65 7.38
C LEU A 61 0.83 4.62 7.49
N LEU A 62 1.59 4.39 6.43
CA LEU A 62 2.78 3.52 6.45
C LEU A 62 3.90 4.09 7.33
N SER A 63 4.27 5.36 7.10
CA SER A 63 5.38 6.03 7.78
C SER A 63 5.19 6.19 9.29
N ASN A 64 3.93 6.14 9.76
CA ASN A 64 3.61 6.24 11.19
C ASN A 64 3.60 4.88 11.92
N THR A 65 3.98 3.80 11.25
CA THR A 65 4.01 2.47 11.87
C THR A 65 5.40 1.89 11.98
N TRP A 66 5.52 0.99 12.95
CA TRP A 66 6.74 0.33 13.33
C TRP A 66 6.87 -1.03 12.65
N LEU A 67 6.53 -1.14 11.36
CA LEU A 67 6.92 -2.30 10.56
C LEU A 67 8.45 -2.26 10.41
N VAL A 68 9.17 -2.79 11.39
CA VAL A 68 10.64 -2.84 11.46
C VAL A 68 11.09 -4.27 11.17
N GLY A 69 11.69 -4.48 10.00
CA GLY A 69 12.05 -5.82 9.54
C GLY A 69 12.49 -5.84 8.09
N GLU A 70 13.36 -6.78 7.75
CA GLU A 70 13.81 -6.99 6.36
C GLU A 70 12.68 -7.56 5.50
N GLU A 71 11.78 -8.33 6.11
CA GLU A 71 10.57 -8.88 5.51
C GLU A 71 9.63 -7.80 4.93
N HIS A 72 9.73 -6.56 5.39
CA HIS A 72 8.86 -5.47 4.94
C HIS A 72 9.44 -4.70 3.74
N LYS A 73 10.73 -4.88 3.40
CA LYS A 73 11.40 -4.15 2.31
C LYS A 73 10.70 -4.33 0.96
N ILE A 74 10.10 -5.49 0.73
CA ILE A 74 9.39 -5.79 -0.53
C ILE A 74 8.14 -4.92 -0.70
N ILE A 75 7.42 -4.65 0.39
CA ILE A 75 6.23 -3.80 0.40
C ILE A 75 6.64 -2.36 0.13
N PHE A 76 7.69 -1.86 0.81
CA PHE A 76 8.19 -0.50 0.59
C PHE A 76 8.66 -0.31 -0.85
N ALA A 77 9.40 -1.27 -1.41
CA ALA A 77 9.85 -1.20 -2.80
C ALA A 77 8.69 -1.22 -3.81
N ALA A 78 7.63 -2.00 -3.56
CA ALA A 78 6.43 -2.00 -4.40
C ALA A 78 5.64 -0.69 -4.28
N GLY A 79 5.52 -0.16 -3.06
CA GLY A 79 4.88 1.13 -2.80
C GLY A 79 5.63 2.29 -3.47
N ASP A 80 6.95 2.30 -3.43
CA ASP A 80 7.79 3.32 -4.09
C ASP A 80 7.62 3.32 -5.61
N ARG A 81 7.50 2.15 -6.25
CA ARG A 81 7.22 2.07 -7.70
C ARG A 81 5.88 2.68 -8.05
N PHE A 82 4.84 2.38 -7.26
CA PHE A 82 3.53 3.00 -7.45
C PHE A 82 3.60 4.53 -7.27
N LYS A 83 4.28 5.01 -6.22
CA LYS A 83 4.43 6.45 -5.95
C LYS A 83 5.20 7.18 -7.05
N GLY A 84 6.25 6.59 -7.59
CA GLY A 84 7.01 7.20 -8.70
C GLY A 84 6.19 7.41 -9.98
N LEU A 85 5.01 6.80 -10.09
CA LEU A 85 4.06 7.05 -11.19
C LEU A 85 3.05 8.16 -10.90
N LEU A 86 3.02 8.67 -9.66
CA LEU A 86 2.16 9.76 -9.22
C LEU A 86 2.88 11.11 -9.20
N GLU A 87 4.19 11.16 -9.45
CA GLU A 87 4.97 12.41 -9.59
C GLU A 87 4.90 12.93 -11.03
#